data_AF-A0A7X5RER4-F1
#
_entry.id   AF-A0A7X5RER4-F1
#
_cell.length_a   1.000
_cell.length_b   1.000
_cell.length_c   1.000
_cell.angle_alpha   90.00
_cell.angle_beta   90.00
_cell.angle_gamma   90.00
#
_symmetry.space_group_name_H-M   'P 1'
#
loop_
_entity.id
_entity.type
_entity.pdbx_description
1 polymer ?
#
loop_
_entity_poly.entity_id
_entity_poly.type
_entity_poly.pdbx_seq_one_letter_code
_entity_poly.pdbx_strand_id
1 'polypeptide(L)'
;MYVTIQKIYGKSKVYGYPKDVVTIKYNLGTTTRYGWEYSEEKYERENYSYKIVVKESFRQNGQVKQKQVVMGTFHWFNFIDHYVYPDDWFYEKLEEIFPDKTQDQLNTICDMIEEKVCEIETVELKLWTSSKEYKIHNKHLEMIRKYESKKVVFDELYGEDIFEQIYDIHLKVMNQELYEQLPQIRAEKKKADEEKREYERKRHEEQQKKWDDFYKQYTSGSYSIGSNSNYTDKEKEYLKKFYKVLAMKFHPDVIEDNEPMQFLNKLKENWGI
;
A
#
# COMPACT_ATOMS: atom_id res chain seq x y z
N MET A 1 -23.15 36.02 1.89
CA MET A 1 -22.04 35.64 0.99
C MET A 1 -22.58 34.77 -0.12
N TYR A 2 -21.86 34.59 -1.22
CA TYR A 2 -22.25 33.67 -2.30
C TYR A 2 -21.01 33.09 -2.99
N VAL A 3 -21.19 31.90 -3.56
CA VAL A 3 -20.14 31.15 -4.27
C VAL A 3 -20.27 31.40 -5.78
N THR A 4 -19.16 31.76 -6.41
CA THR A 4 -19.05 31.85 -7.87
C THR A 4 -17.98 30.89 -8.37
N ILE A 5 -18.28 30.20 -9.47
CA ILE A 5 -17.31 29.35 -10.16
C ILE A 5 -17.07 29.92 -11.56
N GLN A 6 -15.80 30.03 -11.91
CA GLN A 6 -15.37 30.48 -13.23
C GLN A 6 -14.60 29.37 -13.93
N LYS A 7 -15.04 29.01 -15.14
CA LYS A 7 -14.28 28.12 -16.03
C LYS A 7 -13.24 28.95 -16.79
N ILE A 8 -11.97 28.60 -16.64
CA ILE A 8 -10.83 29.34 -17.18
C ILE A 8 -10.03 28.40 -18.09
N TYR A 9 -9.72 28.85 -19.30
CA TYR A 9 -8.93 28.07 -20.27
C TYR A 9 -7.46 28.49 -20.24
N GLY A 10 -6.58 27.49 -20.14
CA GLY A 10 -5.15 27.64 -20.33
C GLY A 10 -4.79 27.68 -21.81
N LYS A 11 -3.65 28.30 -22.13
CA LYS A 11 -3.16 28.44 -23.52
C LYS A 11 -2.20 27.33 -23.94
N SER A 12 -1.63 26.62 -22.96
CA SER A 12 -0.68 25.54 -23.20
C SER A 12 -1.40 24.22 -23.47
N LYS A 13 -0.75 23.34 -24.22
CA LYS A 13 -1.20 21.96 -24.35
C LYS A 13 -1.04 21.22 -23.04
N VAL A 14 -2.00 20.36 -22.72
CA VAL A 14 -1.94 19.42 -21.61
C VAL A 14 -2.14 18.03 -22.18
N TYR A 15 -1.38 17.08 -21.67
CA TYR A 15 -1.42 15.70 -22.13
C TYR A 15 -1.99 14.80 -21.05
N GLY A 16 -2.83 13.87 -21.48
CA GLY A 16 -3.42 12.83 -20.66
C GLY A 16 -2.62 11.53 -20.69
N TYR A 17 -3.36 10.43 -20.63
CA TYR A 17 -2.78 9.10 -20.66
C TYR A 17 -2.17 8.78 -22.03
N PRO A 18 -1.17 7.89 -22.05
CA PRO A 18 -0.61 7.30 -23.25
C PRO A 18 -1.66 6.59 -24.12
N LYS A 19 -1.46 6.63 -25.43
CA LYS A 19 -2.37 6.01 -26.41
C LYS A 19 -2.22 4.50 -26.51
N ASP A 20 -1.07 3.96 -26.10
CA ASP A 20 -0.78 2.54 -26.17
C ASP A 20 0.10 2.06 -25.00
N VAL A 21 0.20 0.73 -24.87
CA VAL A 21 1.19 0.02 -24.06
C VAL A 21 1.96 -0.91 -25.00
N VAL A 22 3.27 -0.72 -25.07
CA VAL A 22 4.13 -1.39 -26.04
C VAL A 22 5.09 -2.35 -25.35
N THR A 23 5.40 -3.45 -26.04
CA THR A 23 6.44 -4.38 -25.62
C THR A 23 7.81 -3.74 -25.83
N ILE A 24 8.66 -3.81 -24.82
CA ILE A 24 10.06 -3.39 -24.90
C ILE A 24 11.00 -4.58 -24.69
N LYS A 25 12.15 -4.53 -25.36
CA LYS A 25 13.14 -5.59 -25.34
C LYS A 25 14.41 -5.11 -24.65
N TYR A 26 14.77 -5.75 -23.55
CA TYR A 26 16.02 -5.52 -22.83
C TYR A 26 17.00 -6.66 -23.13
N ASN A 27 18.15 -6.34 -23.72
CA ASN A 27 19.23 -7.31 -23.91
C ASN A 27 20.23 -7.16 -22.74
N LEU A 28 20.31 -8.16 -21.88
CA LEU A 28 21.19 -8.22 -20.71
C LEU A 28 22.47 -9.04 -21.02
N GLY A 29 22.97 -8.94 -22.25
CA GLY A 29 24.10 -9.74 -22.74
C GLY A 29 23.66 -11.14 -23.16
N THR A 30 23.63 -12.08 -22.21
CA THR A 30 23.29 -13.49 -22.48
C THR A 30 21.78 -13.76 -22.50
N THR A 31 20.99 -12.81 -22.00
CA THR A 31 19.55 -13.00 -21.80
C THR A 31 18.79 -11.83 -22.40
N THR A 32 17.65 -12.13 -23.01
CA THR A 32 16.67 -11.12 -23.44
C THR A 32 15.50 -11.14 -22.46
N ARG A 33 15.05 -9.96 -22.02
CA ARG A 33 13.77 -9.78 -21.31
C ARG A 33 12.82 -8.92 -22.13
N TYR A 34 11.54 -9.24 -22.04
CA TYR A 34 10.42 -8.56 -22.67
C TYR A 34 9.63 -7.89 -21.55
N GLY A 35 9.79 -6.58 -21.44
CA GLY A 35 9.02 -5.74 -20.54
C GLY A 35 7.91 -5.00 -21.29
N TRP A 36 7.37 -3.99 -20.64
CA TRP A 36 6.46 -3.05 -21.28
C TRP A 36 6.68 -1.63 -20.80
N GLU A 37 6.30 -0.68 -21.66
CA GLU A 37 6.16 0.71 -21.30
C GLU A 37 4.92 1.29 -21.96
N TYR A 38 4.46 2.42 -21.44
CA TYR A 38 3.49 3.21 -22.15
C TYR A 38 4.12 3.90 -23.36
N SER A 39 3.37 4.01 -24.45
CA SER A 39 3.81 4.75 -25.63
C SER A 39 4.10 6.23 -25.34
N GLU A 40 5.01 6.83 -26.09
CA GLU A 40 5.28 8.28 -26.00
C GLU A 40 4.08 9.13 -26.43
N GLU A 41 3.28 8.65 -27.40
CA GLU A 41 2.12 9.36 -27.88
C GLU A 41 1.01 9.38 -26.80
N LYS A 42 0.51 10.57 -26.49
CA LYS A 42 -0.51 10.81 -25.45
C LYS A 42 -1.76 11.45 -26.04
N TYR A 43 -2.89 11.29 -25.36
CA TYR A 43 -4.08 12.07 -25.65
C TYR A 43 -3.84 13.54 -25.29
N GLU A 44 -4.19 14.47 -26.18
CA GLU A 44 -4.26 15.89 -25.84
C GLU A 44 -5.57 16.14 -25.09
N ARG A 45 -5.48 16.82 -23.93
CA ARG A 45 -6.63 17.16 -23.09
C ARG A 45 -6.92 18.64 -23.24
N GLU A 46 -8.21 18.95 -23.12
CA GLU A 46 -8.64 20.33 -22.92
C GLU A 46 -7.99 20.89 -21.65
N ASN A 47 -7.37 22.06 -21.77
CA ASN A 47 -6.70 22.72 -20.66
C ASN A 47 -7.63 23.76 -20.06
N TYR A 48 -8.47 23.34 -19.11
CA TYR A 48 -9.28 24.27 -18.34
C TYR A 48 -9.36 23.90 -16.86
N SER A 49 -9.61 24.93 -16.07
CA SER A 49 -9.73 24.85 -14.62
C SER A 49 -10.99 25.56 -14.13
N TYR A 50 -11.49 25.11 -12.99
CA TYR A 50 -12.56 25.76 -12.25
C TYR A 50 -11.98 26.57 -11.10
N LYS A 51 -12.20 27.88 -11.13
CA LYS A 51 -11.82 28.80 -10.07
C LYS A 51 -13.01 29.07 -9.17
N ILE A 52 -12.90 28.63 -7.92
CA ILE A 52 -13.94 28.79 -6.90
C ILE A 52 -13.66 30.08 -6.13
N VAL A 53 -14.63 30.99 -6.08
CA VAL A 53 -14.51 32.30 -5.42
C VAL A 53 -15.71 32.56 -4.55
N VAL A 54 -15.48 32.83 -3.27
CA VAL A 54 -16.51 33.27 -2.33
C VAL A 54 -16.51 34.79 -2.29
N LYS A 55 -17.70 35.39 -2.33
CA LYS A 55 -17.90 36.83 -2.41
C LYS A 55 -18.90 37.33 -1.38
N GLU A 56 -18.65 38.53 -0.88
CA GLU A 56 -19.58 39.30 -0.09
C GLU A 56 -19.70 40.73 -0.65
N SER A 57 -20.92 41.13 -1.00
CA SER A 57 -21.22 42.51 -1.38
C SER A 57 -21.80 43.26 -0.19
N PHE A 58 -21.29 44.46 0.07
CA PHE A 58 -21.72 45.33 1.17
C PHE A 58 -21.75 46.79 0.72
N ARG A 59 -22.42 47.66 1.48
CA ARG A 59 -22.44 49.11 1.21
C ARG A 59 -21.56 49.86 2.20
N GLN A 60 -20.75 50.78 1.68
CA GLN A 60 -19.97 51.72 2.48
C GLN A 60 -20.11 53.11 1.87
N ASN A 61 -20.59 54.08 2.65
CA ASN A 61 -20.83 55.46 2.22
C ASN A 61 -21.68 55.56 0.93
N GLY A 62 -22.74 54.74 0.84
CA GLY A 62 -23.65 54.71 -0.31
C GLY A 62 -23.13 53.97 -1.55
N GLN A 63 -21.86 53.57 -1.59
CA GLN A 63 -21.27 52.80 -2.69
C GLN A 63 -21.28 51.30 -2.38
N VAL A 64 -21.54 50.47 -3.40
CA VAL A 64 -21.42 49.01 -3.29
C VAL A 64 -19.95 48.62 -3.40
N LYS A 65 -19.46 47.90 -2.39
CA LYS A 65 -18.13 47.31 -2.35
C LYS A 65 -18.23 45.78 -2.26
N GLN A 66 -17.13 45.10 -2.54
CA GLN A 66 -17.06 43.64 -2.52
C GLN A 66 -15.79 43.16 -1.81
N LYS A 67 -15.97 42.25 -0.83
CA LYS A 67 -14.91 41.37 -0.33
C LYS A 67 -14.98 40.05 -1.10
N GLN A 68 -13.84 39.48 -1.43
CA GLN A 68 -13.80 38.18 -2.09
C GLN A 68 -12.55 37.40 -1.73
N VAL A 69 -12.65 36.08 -1.76
CA VAL A 69 -11.54 35.16 -1.59
C VAL A 69 -11.61 34.07 -2.65
N VAL A 70 -10.46 33.78 -3.24
CA VAL A 70 -10.31 32.63 -4.15
C VAL A 70 -10.06 31.43 -3.28
N MET A 71 -10.99 30.47 -3.26
CA MET A 71 -10.79 29.24 -2.51
C MET A 71 -9.70 28.44 -3.20
N GLY A 72 -9.84 28.13 -4.48
CA GLY A 72 -8.78 27.48 -5.25
C GLY A 72 -9.02 27.59 -6.75
N THR A 73 -8.07 27.07 -7.52
CA THR A 73 -8.20 26.88 -8.97
C THR A 73 -7.80 25.44 -9.28
N PHE A 74 -8.76 24.64 -9.68
CA PHE A 74 -8.59 23.19 -9.83
C PHE A 74 -8.75 22.81 -11.30
N HIS A 75 -7.80 22.06 -11.84
CA HIS A 75 -7.92 21.51 -13.18
C HIS A 75 -9.13 20.56 -13.23
N TRP A 76 -9.86 20.52 -14.36
CA TRP A 76 -11.07 19.70 -14.46
C TRP A 76 -10.86 18.23 -14.11
N PHE A 77 -9.66 17.71 -14.37
CA PHE A 77 -9.31 16.34 -14.07
C PHE A 77 -9.24 16.03 -12.56
N ASN A 78 -9.04 17.03 -11.70
CA ASN A 78 -9.03 16.88 -10.23
C ASN A 78 -10.44 16.59 -9.67
N PHE A 79 -11.48 16.77 -10.48
CA PHE A 79 -12.87 16.47 -10.12
C PHE A 79 -13.26 15.04 -10.50
N ILE A 80 -12.36 14.28 -11.12
CA ILE A 80 -12.63 12.90 -11.55
C ILE A 80 -12.35 11.90 -10.42
N ASP A 81 -11.46 12.24 -9.49
CA ASP A 81 -11.05 11.42 -8.35
C ASP A 81 -11.50 11.97 -6.99
N HIS A 82 -12.41 12.95 -6.97
CA HIS A 82 -12.95 13.60 -5.77
C HIS A 82 -11.90 14.32 -4.91
N TYR A 83 -10.88 14.92 -5.53
CA TYR A 83 -9.82 15.66 -4.83
C TYR A 83 -10.25 17.06 -4.35
N VAL A 84 -11.46 17.51 -4.67
CA VAL A 84 -11.92 18.88 -4.35
C VAL A 84 -13.10 18.80 -3.40
N TYR A 85 -12.91 19.19 -2.15
CA TYR A 85 -13.98 19.32 -1.17
C TYR A 85 -13.62 20.39 -0.13
N PRO A 86 -14.60 20.98 0.57
CA PRO A 86 -14.32 21.88 1.69
C PRO A 86 -13.63 21.10 2.82
N ASP A 87 -12.36 21.39 3.07
CA ASP A 87 -11.58 20.87 4.19
C ASP A 87 -11.24 21.99 5.18
N ASP A 88 -10.48 21.67 6.24
CA ASP A 88 -10.08 22.64 7.27
C ASP A 88 -9.42 23.90 6.66
N TRP A 89 -8.67 23.74 5.57
CA TRP A 89 -8.05 24.85 4.88
C TRP A 89 -9.06 25.80 4.22
N PHE A 90 -10.21 25.30 3.74
CA PHE A 90 -11.28 26.17 3.25
C PHE A 90 -11.86 27.01 4.39
N TYR A 91 -12.07 26.42 5.56
CA TYR A 91 -12.61 27.13 6.73
C TYR A 91 -11.65 28.20 7.24
N GLU A 92 -10.37 27.86 7.46
CA GLU A 92 -9.34 28.82 7.90
C GLU A 92 -9.30 30.06 6.99
N LYS A 93 -9.36 29.84 5.67
CA LYS A 93 -9.30 30.93 4.69
C LYS A 93 -10.57 31.79 4.69
N LEU A 94 -11.73 31.20 4.97
CA LEU A 94 -12.98 31.93 5.11
C LEU A 94 -13.01 32.76 6.40
N GLU A 95 -12.54 32.19 7.51
CA GLU A 95 -12.42 32.87 8.80
C GLU A 95 -11.46 34.08 8.71
N GLU A 96 -10.33 33.92 8.01
CA GLU A 96 -9.36 34.99 7.80
C GLU A 96 -9.97 36.19 7.05
N ILE A 97 -10.72 35.92 5.97
CA ILE A 97 -11.23 36.98 5.08
C ILE A 97 -12.59 37.54 5.54
N PHE A 98 -13.38 36.73 6.23
CA PHE A 98 -14.70 37.06 6.74
C PHE A 98 -14.80 36.84 8.26
N PRO A 99 -13.97 37.52 9.08
CA PRO A 99 -13.91 37.30 10.52
C PRO A 99 -15.18 37.72 11.27
N ASP A 100 -16.06 38.47 10.60
CA ASP A 100 -17.36 38.91 11.14
C ASP A 100 -18.47 37.86 10.96
N LYS A 101 -18.16 36.68 10.41
CA LYS A 101 -19.15 35.62 10.16
C LYS A 101 -19.18 34.59 11.28
N THR A 102 -20.39 34.10 11.54
CA THR A 102 -20.57 32.98 12.46
C THR A 102 -20.19 31.66 11.79
N GLN A 103 -19.88 30.64 12.58
CA GLN A 103 -19.60 29.30 12.05
C GLN A 103 -20.72 28.78 11.15
N ASP A 104 -21.98 28.98 11.53
CA ASP A 104 -23.14 28.54 10.73
C ASP A 104 -23.19 29.19 9.34
N GLN A 105 -22.78 30.47 9.26
CA GLN A 105 -22.70 31.18 7.98
C GLN A 105 -21.55 30.66 7.12
N LEU A 106 -20.42 30.27 7.72
CA LEU A 106 -19.30 29.64 7.02
C LEU A 106 -19.66 28.24 6.54
N ASN A 107 -20.31 27.43 7.39
CA ASN A 107 -20.83 26.10 7.05
C ASN A 107 -21.77 26.19 5.85
N THR A 108 -22.73 27.12 5.87
CA THR A 108 -23.64 27.35 4.73
C THR A 108 -22.88 27.63 3.42
N ILE A 109 -21.75 28.34 3.48
CA ILE A 109 -20.93 28.60 2.29
C ILE A 109 -20.15 27.36 1.85
N CYS A 110 -19.63 26.58 2.78
CA CYS A 110 -18.98 25.31 2.46
C CYS A 110 -19.98 24.33 1.81
N ASP A 111 -21.22 24.24 2.32
CA ASP A 111 -22.28 23.44 1.70
C ASP A 111 -22.57 23.89 0.26
N MET A 112 -22.62 25.22 0.02
CA MET A 112 -22.77 25.78 -1.33
C MET A 112 -21.57 25.50 -2.24
N ILE A 113 -20.36 25.40 -1.69
CA ILE A 113 -19.18 25.02 -2.46
C ILE A 113 -19.30 23.54 -2.83
N GLU A 114 -19.60 22.67 -1.86
CA GLU A 114 -19.75 21.23 -2.05
C GLU A 114 -20.81 20.92 -3.11
N GLU A 115 -22.00 21.52 -3.03
CA GLU A 115 -23.06 21.36 -4.03
C GLU A 115 -22.55 21.68 -5.44
N LYS A 116 -21.87 22.81 -5.62
CA LYS A 116 -21.34 23.21 -6.92
C LYS A 116 -20.18 22.35 -7.40
N VAL A 117 -19.37 21.83 -6.48
CA VAL A 117 -18.31 20.88 -6.82
C VAL A 117 -18.94 19.57 -7.31
N CYS A 118 -19.94 19.03 -6.60
CA CYS A 118 -20.69 17.85 -7.01
C CYS A 118 -21.33 18.00 -8.41
N GLU A 119 -21.86 19.18 -8.74
CA GLU A 119 -22.38 19.48 -10.08
C GLU A 119 -21.29 19.35 -11.16
N ILE A 120 -20.09 19.88 -10.89
CA ILE A 120 -18.95 19.82 -11.81
C ILE A 120 -18.45 18.38 -11.94
N GLU A 121 -18.25 17.68 -10.83
CA GLU A 121 -17.81 16.27 -10.82
C GLU A 121 -18.74 15.40 -11.66
N THR A 122 -20.06 15.57 -11.49
CA THR A 122 -21.05 14.81 -12.26
C THR A 122 -20.89 15.03 -13.77
N VAL A 123 -20.71 16.27 -14.21
CA VAL A 123 -20.55 16.61 -15.63
C VAL A 123 -19.22 16.10 -16.18
N GLU A 124 -18.11 16.41 -15.49
CA GLU A 124 -16.77 16.05 -15.92
C GLU A 124 -16.56 14.54 -15.92
N LEU A 125 -17.07 13.83 -14.91
CA LEU A 125 -17.01 12.36 -14.84
C LEU A 125 -17.77 11.70 -15.99
N LYS A 126 -18.94 12.24 -16.36
CA LYS A 126 -19.71 11.73 -17.51
C LYS A 126 -18.96 11.92 -18.82
N LEU A 127 -18.35 13.10 -19.03
CA LEU A 127 -17.53 13.37 -20.21
C LEU A 127 -16.31 12.45 -20.26
N TRP A 128 -15.61 12.32 -19.12
CA TRP A 128 -14.44 11.49 -18.96
C TRP A 128 -14.73 10.02 -19.26
N THR A 129 -15.71 9.42 -18.59
CA THR A 129 -16.06 7.99 -18.72
C THR A 129 -16.56 7.64 -20.13
N SER A 130 -17.12 8.62 -20.86
CA SER A 130 -17.54 8.44 -22.25
C SER A 130 -16.39 8.56 -23.26
N SER A 131 -15.26 9.15 -22.85
CA SER A 131 -14.13 9.48 -23.72
C SER A 131 -13.42 8.24 -24.29
N LYS A 132 -12.74 8.44 -25.43
CA LYS A 132 -11.86 7.41 -26.01
C LYS A 132 -10.67 7.14 -25.09
N GLU A 133 -10.11 8.19 -24.48
CA GLU A 133 -8.97 8.10 -23.58
C GLU A 133 -9.27 7.17 -22.40
N TYR A 134 -10.41 7.36 -21.71
CA TYR A 134 -10.81 6.50 -20.59
C TYR A 134 -10.96 5.03 -21.00
N LYS A 135 -11.64 4.77 -22.13
CA LYS A 135 -11.85 3.39 -22.63
C LYS A 135 -10.53 2.69 -22.94
N ILE A 136 -9.59 3.40 -23.54
CA ILE A 136 -8.28 2.86 -23.90
C ILE A 136 -7.41 2.67 -22.64
N HIS A 137 -7.38 3.66 -21.75
CA HIS A 137 -6.65 3.57 -20.50
C HIS A 137 -7.12 2.37 -19.64
N ASN A 138 -8.43 2.14 -19.54
CA ASN A 138 -8.94 0.97 -18.80
C ASN A 138 -8.56 -0.36 -19.45
N LYS A 139 -8.52 -0.45 -20.80
CA LYS A 139 -8.00 -1.64 -21.48
C LYS A 139 -6.53 -1.87 -21.17
N HIS A 140 -5.72 -0.81 -21.11
CA HIS A 140 -4.32 -0.92 -20.70
C HIS A 140 -4.20 -1.43 -19.27
N LEU A 141 -4.97 -0.87 -18.33
CA LEU A 141 -4.98 -1.32 -16.93
C LEU A 141 -5.39 -2.80 -16.80
N GLU A 142 -6.39 -3.24 -17.55
CA GLU A 142 -6.80 -4.65 -17.58
C GLU A 142 -5.69 -5.55 -18.12
N MET A 143 -5.05 -5.16 -19.23
CA MET A 143 -3.93 -5.89 -19.82
C MET A 143 -2.75 -6.01 -18.85
N ILE A 144 -2.35 -4.90 -18.22
CA ILE A 144 -1.25 -4.86 -17.24
C ILE A 144 -1.59 -5.75 -16.03
N ARG A 145 -2.80 -5.62 -15.45
CA ARG A 145 -3.21 -6.48 -14.32
C ARG A 145 -3.19 -7.96 -14.68
N LYS A 146 -3.63 -8.31 -15.89
CA LYS A 146 -3.58 -9.69 -16.38
C LYS A 146 -2.14 -10.19 -16.52
N TYR A 147 -1.23 -9.36 -17.02
CA TYR A 147 0.18 -9.69 -17.10
C TYR A 147 0.79 -9.91 -15.72
N GLU A 148 0.64 -8.96 -14.79
CA GLU A 148 1.22 -9.06 -13.44
C GLU A 148 0.68 -10.28 -12.67
N SER A 149 -0.64 -10.54 -12.76
CA SER A 149 -1.22 -11.72 -12.11
C SER A 149 -0.71 -13.05 -12.69
N LYS A 150 -0.45 -13.10 -14.01
CA LYS A 150 0.15 -14.28 -14.64
C LYS A 150 1.61 -14.46 -14.25
N LYS A 151 2.37 -13.36 -14.15
CA LYS A 151 3.74 -13.36 -13.68
C LYS A 151 3.85 -13.96 -12.28
N VAL A 152 3.06 -13.48 -11.31
CA VAL A 152 3.11 -13.97 -9.92
C VAL A 152 2.94 -15.49 -9.85
N VAL A 153 1.89 -16.03 -10.49
CA VAL A 153 1.64 -17.48 -10.50
C VAL A 153 2.75 -18.24 -11.24
N PHE A 154 3.33 -17.64 -12.27
CA PHE A 154 4.42 -18.25 -13.01
C PHE A 154 5.71 -18.30 -12.18
N ASP A 155 6.08 -17.21 -11.51
CA ASP A 155 7.28 -17.13 -10.67
C ASP A 155 7.22 -18.13 -9.51
N GLU A 156 6.04 -18.34 -8.92
CA GLU A 156 5.81 -19.40 -7.93
C GLU A 156 6.09 -20.81 -8.47
N LEU A 157 5.82 -21.06 -9.76
CA LEU A 157 5.91 -22.38 -10.38
C LEU A 157 7.25 -22.68 -11.05
N TYR A 158 7.91 -21.65 -11.57
CA TYR A 158 9.11 -21.79 -12.41
C TYR A 158 10.32 -21.03 -11.87
N GLY A 159 10.11 -20.05 -10.99
CA GLY A 159 11.15 -19.17 -10.46
C GLY A 159 11.05 -17.76 -11.05
N GLU A 160 11.60 -16.79 -10.31
CA GLU A 160 11.60 -15.38 -10.68
C GLU A 160 12.41 -15.13 -11.97
N ASP A 161 12.14 -14.03 -12.66
CA ASP A 161 12.83 -13.53 -13.86
C ASP A 161 12.71 -14.39 -15.13
N ILE A 162 12.12 -15.59 -15.08
CA ILE A 162 11.95 -16.46 -16.25
C ILE A 162 10.76 -16.00 -17.10
N PHE A 163 9.69 -15.50 -16.45
CA PHE A 163 8.47 -15.10 -17.12
C PHE A 163 8.73 -14.05 -18.22
N GLU A 164 9.46 -13.00 -17.89
CA GLU A 164 9.79 -11.90 -18.81
C GLU A 164 10.80 -12.32 -19.88
N GLN A 165 11.48 -13.46 -19.75
CA GLN A 165 12.31 -13.97 -20.82
C GLN A 165 11.48 -14.67 -21.90
N ILE A 166 10.24 -15.06 -21.58
CA ILE A 166 9.37 -15.84 -22.45
C ILE A 166 8.22 -15.01 -23.00
N TYR A 167 7.54 -14.22 -22.17
CA TYR A 167 6.30 -13.56 -22.55
C TYR A 167 6.44 -12.05 -22.68
N ASP A 168 5.73 -11.46 -23.64
CA ASP A 168 5.49 -10.01 -23.66
C ASP A 168 4.23 -9.60 -22.88
N ILE A 169 3.91 -8.30 -22.87
CA ILE A 169 2.71 -7.74 -22.20
C ILE A 169 1.39 -8.28 -22.74
N HIS A 170 1.38 -8.77 -23.99
CA HIS A 170 0.23 -9.42 -24.60
C HIS A 170 0.18 -10.93 -24.29
N LEU A 171 1.11 -11.44 -23.48
CA LEU A 171 1.30 -12.86 -23.16
C LEU A 171 1.64 -13.71 -24.39
N LYS A 172 2.28 -13.12 -25.41
CA LYS A 172 2.80 -13.86 -26.57
C LYS A 172 4.14 -14.47 -26.20
N VAL A 173 4.35 -15.71 -26.63
CA VAL A 173 5.65 -16.40 -26.48
C VAL A 173 6.65 -15.76 -27.45
N MET A 174 7.64 -15.08 -26.89
CA MET A 174 8.73 -14.40 -27.58
C MET A 174 10.03 -15.21 -27.58
N ASN A 175 10.17 -16.15 -26.66
CA ASN A 175 11.30 -17.09 -26.61
C ASN A 175 10.78 -18.54 -26.56
N GLN A 176 10.67 -19.14 -27.74
CA GLN A 176 10.13 -20.49 -27.91
C GLN A 176 11.05 -21.56 -27.28
N GLU A 177 12.37 -21.38 -27.39
CA GLU A 177 13.34 -22.33 -26.83
C GLU A 177 13.22 -22.42 -25.31
N LEU A 178 13.18 -21.29 -24.62
CA LEU A 178 13.02 -21.27 -23.16
C LEU A 178 11.61 -21.73 -22.74
N TYR A 179 10.58 -21.43 -23.53
CA TYR A 179 9.22 -21.94 -23.30
C TYR A 179 9.17 -23.48 -23.32
N GLU A 180 9.87 -24.11 -24.27
CA GLU A 180 9.96 -25.57 -24.37
C GLU A 180 10.72 -26.21 -23.21
N GLN A 181 11.60 -25.46 -22.53
CA GLN A 181 12.34 -25.91 -21.35
C GLN A 181 11.54 -25.84 -20.04
N LEU A 182 10.35 -25.22 -20.03
CA LEU A 182 9.55 -25.06 -18.80
C LEU A 182 9.24 -26.36 -18.03
N PRO A 183 8.96 -27.51 -18.68
CA PRO A 183 8.77 -28.76 -17.95
C PRO A 183 9.99 -29.15 -17.12
N GLN A 184 11.21 -28.93 -17.65
CA GLN A 184 12.46 -29.23 -16.97
C GLN A 184 12.69 -28.26 -15.80
N ILE A 185 12.55 -26.96 -16.05
CA ILE A 185 12.68 -25.90 -15.02
C ILE A 185 11.74 -26.18 -13.85
N ARG A 186 10.49 -26.56 -14.13
CA ARG A 186 9.50 -26.89 -13.10
C ARG A 186 9.90 -28.10 -12.27
N ALA A 187 10.44 -29.14 -12.91
CA ALA A 187 10.90 -30.34 -12.22
C ALA A 187 12.06 -30.02 -11.27
N GLU A 188 13.02 -29.21 -11.74
CA GLU A 188 14.17 -28.76 -10.94
C GLU A 188 13.74 -27.90 -9.76
N LYS A 189 12.86 -26.92 -9.97
CA LYS A 189 12.32 -26.07 -8.90
C LYS A 189 11.56 -26.89 -7.86
N LYS A 190 10.70 -27.82 -8.29
CA LYS A 190 9.97 -28.70 -7.37
C LYS A 190 10.92 -29.51 -6.49
N LYS A 191 11.99 -30.06 -7.07
CA LYS A 191 13.01 -30.79 -6.33
C LYS A 191 13.72 -29.90 -5.32
N ALA A 192 14.11 -28.68 -5.72
CA ALA A 192 14.75 -27.71 -4.83
C ALA A 192 13.82 -27.29 -3.67
N ASP A 193 12.54 -27.07 -3.93
CA ASP A 193 11.55 -26.73 -2.91
C ASP A 193 11.33 -27.89 -1.92
N GLU A 194 11.31 -29.14 -2.39
CA GLU A 194 11.24 -30.33 -1.53
C GLU A 194 12.49 -30.49 -0.66
N GLU A 195 13.68 -30.31 -1.23
CA GLU A 195 14.95 -30.34 -0.50
C GLU A 195 15.01 -29.24 0.57
N LYS A 196 14.55 -28.03 0.25
CA LYS A 196 14.48 -26.91 1.20
C LYS A 196 13.51 -27.22 2.35
N ARG A 197 12.31 -27.74 2.07
CA ARG A 197 11.34 -28.13 3.10
C ARG A 197 11.87 -29.25 3.99
N GLU A 198 12.56 -30.24 3.41
CA GLU A 198 13.20 -31.32 4.15
C GLU A 198 14.30 -30.80 5.08
N TYR A 199 15.15 -29.90 4.58
CA TYR A 199 16.19 -29.24 5.36
C TYR A 199 15.60 -28.42 6.52
N GLU A 200 14.60 -27.59 6.25
CA GLU A 200 13.91 -26.80 7.27
C GLU A 200 13.24 -27.69 8.33
N ARG A 201 12.62 -28.80 7.91
CA ARG A 201 12.03 -29.78 8.83
C ARG A 201 13.08 -30.42 9.72
N LYS A 202 14.20 -30.92 9.15
CA LYS A 202 15.30 -31.50 9.93
C LYS A 202 15.89 -30.49 10.91
N ARG A 203 16.13 -29.25 10.46
CA ARG A 203 16.61 -28.16 11.33
C ARG A 203 15.66 -27.90 12.49
N HIS A 204 14.35 -27.87 12.24
CA HIS A 204 13.35 -27.70 13.28
C HIS A 204 13.29 -28.89 14.25
N GLU A 205 13.35 -30.12 13.74
CA GLU A 205 13.40 -31.35 14.56
C GLU A 205 14.67 -31.39 15.43
N GLU A 206 15.82 -31.00 14.90
CA GLU A 206 17.09 -30.92 15.64
C GLU A 206 17.06 -29.83 16.72
N GLN A 207 16.52 -28.66 16.41
CA GLN A 207 16.31 -27.59 17.40
C GLN A 207 15.37 -28.06 18.52
N GLN A 208 14.28 -28.75 18.16
CA GLN A 208 13.34 -29.29 19.13
C GLN A 208 13.98 -30.36 20.01
N LYS A 209 14.79 -31.28 19.45
CA LYS A 209 15.53 -32.29 20.22
C LYS A 209 16.53 -31.66 21.19
N LYS A 210 17.33 -30.70 20.73
CA LYS A 210 18.26 -29.95 21.59
C LYS A 210 17.52 -29.27 22.75
N TRP A 211 16.35 -28.71 22.46
CA TRP A 211 15.50 -28.10 23.48
C TRP A 211 15.02 -29.15 24.50
N ASP A 212 14.44 -30.26 24.02
CA ASP A 212 13.90 -31.31 24.89
C ASP A 212 14.99 -31.91 25.79
N ASP A 213 16.21 -32.05 25.28
CA ASP A 213 17.37 -32.53 26.06
C ASP A 213 17.82 -31.50 27.11
N PHE A 214 17.93 -30.21 26.75
CA PHE A 214 18.19 -29.13 27.71
C PHE A 214 17.19 -29.15 28.87
N TYR A 215 15.90 -29.34 28.56
CA TYR A 215 14.86 -29.35 29.57
C TYR A 215 14.82 -30.60 30.44
N LYS A 216 15.09 -31.79 29.87
CA LYS A 216 15.27 -33.01 30.67
C LYS A 216 16.41 -32.84 31.66
N GLN A 217 17.55 -32.29 31.22
CA GLN A 217 18.67 -31.98 32.11
C GLN A 217 18.25 -31.01 33.22
N TYR A 218 17.50 -29.96 32.88
CA TYR A 218 17.09 -28.90 33.81
C TYR A 218 15.97 -29.31 34.81
N THR A 219 15.08 -30.24 34.42
CA THR A 219 14.02 -30.79 35.29
C THR A 219 14.49 -31.98 36.14
N SER A 220 15.60 -32.62 35.76
CA SER A 220 16.23 -33.71 36.52
C SER A 220 17.13 -33.23 37.66
N GLY A 221 17.43 -31.93 37.75
CA GLY A 221 18.20 -31.33 38.82
C GLY A 221 17.41 -31.20 40.13
N SER A 222 17.60 -32.13 41.07
CA SER A 222 17.06 -32.00 42.43
C SER A 222 17.84 -30.94 43.23
N TYR A 223 17.47 -29.67 43.08
CA TYR A 223 17.86 -28.64 44.04
C TYR A 223 16.70 -28.36 44.99
N SER A 224 17.02 -28.44 46.28
CA SER A 224 16.16 -28.18 47.44
C SER A 224 15.23 -26.98 47.21
N ILE A 225 13.92 -27.25 47.05
CA ILE A 225 12.87 -26.24 46.96
C ILE A 225 12.87 -25.42 48.26
N GLY A 226 13.24 -24.14 48.18
CA GLY A 226 12.94 -23.16 49.21
C GLY A 226 11.43 -22.99 49.32
N SER A 227 10.88 -23.37 50.47
CA SER A 227 9.46 -23.51 50.75
C SER A 227 8.76 -22.17 50.98
N ASN A 228 8.57 -21.32 49.96
CA ASN A 228 7.78 -20.07 50.12
C ASN A 228 7.18 -19.48 48.83
N SER A 229 6.68 -20.30 47.88
CA SER A 229 5.88 -19.78 46.76
C SER A 229 4.39 -19.77 47.11
N ASN A 230 3.67 -18.68 46.86
CA ASN A 230 2.22 -18.57 47.10
C ASN A 230 1.33 -19.12 45.97
N TYR A 231 1.91 -19.79 44.97
CA TYR A 231 1.18 -20.34 43.83
C TYR A 231 0.64 -21.75 44.13
N THR A 232 -0.59 -22.01 43.69
CA THR A 232 -1.20 -23.36 43.70
C THR A 232 -0.49 -24.31 42.73
N ASP A 233 -0.64 -25.61 42.91
CA ASP A 233 -0.02 -26.61 42.01
C ASP A 233 -0.42 -26.44 40.54
N LYS A 234 -1.67 -26.03 40.30
CA LYS A 234 -2.20 -25.75 38.95
C LYS A 234 -1.55 -24.50 38.35
N GLU A 235 -1.37 -23.44 39.14
CA GLU A 235 -0.67 -22.23 38.71
C GLU A 235 0.80 -22.52 38.43
N LYS A 236 1.45 -23.36 39.23
CA LYS A 236 2.82 -23.83 38.98
C LYS A 236 2.93 -24.58 37.66
N GLU A 237 1.92 -25.34 37.26
CA GLU A 237 1.89 -25.99 35.94
C GLU A 237 1.85 -24.95 34.79
N TYR A 238 1.08 -23.87 34.95
CA TYR A 238 1.07 -22.76 34.00
C TYR A 238 2.39 -21.98 34.00
N LEU A 239 2.97 -21.70 35.16
CA LEU A 239 4.27 -21.03 35.28
C LEU A 239 5.39 -21.86 34.65
N LYS A 240 5.37 -23.19 34.77
CA LYS A 240 6.28 -24.08 34.04
C LYS A 240 6.13 -23.96 32.52
N LYS A 241 4.89 -23.83 32.01
CA LYS A 241 4.63 -23.57 30.57
C LYS A 241 5.10 -22.19 30.15
N PHE A 242 4.93 -21.16 30.98
CA PHE A 242 5.41 -19.80 30.70
C PHE A 242 6.93 -19.71 30.69
N TYR A 243 7.58 -20.29 31.71
CA TYR A 243 9.03 -20.42 31.75
C TYR A 243 9.54 -21.13 30.50
N LYS A 244 8.88 -22.22 30.07
CA LYS A 244 9.23 -22.94 28.84
C LYS A 244 9.21 -22.03 27.59
N VAL A 245 8.15 -21.26 27.39
CA VAL A 245 8.02 -20.36 26.24
C VAL A 245 9.03 -19.19 26.30
N LEU A 246 9.25 -18.63 27.48
CA LEU A 246 10.18 -17.52 27.69
C LEU A 246 11.63 -17.98 27.53
N ALA A 247 12.02 -19.10 28.12
CA ALA A 247 13.36 -19.67 27.98
C ALA A 247 13.68 -20.02 26.52
N MET A 248 12.68 -20.46 25.74
CA MET A 248 12.84 -20.69 24.30
C MET A 248 13.13 -19.41 23.52
N LYS A 249 12.45 -18.30 23.84
CA LYS A 249 12.64 -17.03 23.13
C LYS A 249 13.90 -16.27 23.54
N PHE A 250 14.33 -16.43 24.78
CA PHE A 250 15.40 -15.65 25.39
C PHE A 250 16.65 -16.50 25.70
N HIS A 251 16.81 -17.66 25.06
CA HIS A 251 18.02 -18.46 25.18
C HIS A 251 19.22 -17.72 24.56
N PRO A 252 20.41 -17.74 25.18
CA PRO A 252 21.59 -17.07 24.65
C PRO A 252 21.97 -17.53 23.23
N ASP A 253 21.72 -18.79 22.86
CA ASP A 253 21.93 -19.26 21.46
C ASP A 253 20.97 -18.64 20.43
N VAL A 254 19.88 -17.99 20.85
CA VAL A 254 18.90 -17.36 19.96
C VAL A 254 19.14 -15.86 19.83
N ILE A 255 19.54 -15.20 20.93
CA ILE A 255 19.66 -13.73 21.00
C ILE A 255 21.09 -13.25 21.27
N GLU A 256 22.06 -14.16 21.39
CA GLU A 256 23.47 -13.90 21.72
C GLU A 256 23.69 -13.10 23.02
N ASP A 257 22.69 -13.12 23.91
CA ASP A 257 22.66 -12.42 25.20
C ASP A 257 22.18 -13.35 26.32
N ASN A 258 22.89 -13.32 27.45
CA ASN A 258 22.65 -14.18 28.60
C ASN A 258 21.84 -13.47 29.72
N GLU A 259 21.76 -12.14 29.72
CA GLU A 259 21.08 -11.39 30.80
C GLU A 259 19.59 -11.75 30.95
N PRO A 260 18.80 -11.87 29.87
CA PRO A 260 17.39 -12.21 29.97
C PRO A 260 17.16 -13.61 30.57
N MET A 261 18.04 -14.56 30.25
CA MET A 261 17.95 -15.93 30.78
C MET A 261 18.32 -15.98 32.27
N GLN A 262 19.31 -15.19 32.70
CA GLN A 262 19.65 -15.06 34.12
C GLN A 262 18.50 -14.45 34.93
N PHE A 263 17.82 -13.44 34.39
CA PHE A 263 16.62 -12.87 35.03
C PHE A 263 15.47 -13.88 35.10
N LEU A 264 15.23 -14.61 34.02
CA LEU A 264 14.20 -15.65 33.98
C LEU A 264 14.46 -16.78 35.00
N ASN A 265 15.73 -17.14 35.23
CA ASN A 265 16.10 -18.10 36.28
C ASN A 265 15.80 -17.59 37.69
N LYS A 266 16.02 -16.30 37.98
CA LYS A 266 15.61 -15.69 39.26
C LYS A 266 14.09 -15.74 39.43
N LEU A 267 13.33 -15.48 38.37
CA LEU A 267 11.87 -15.58 38.39
C LEU A 267 11.40 -17.02 38.67
N LYS A 268 12.05 -18.02 38.06
CA LYS A 268 11.77 -19.44 38.30
C LYS A 268 11.91 -19.81 39.78
N GLU A 269 13.00 -19.39 40.41
CA GLU A 269 13.25 -19.61 41.84
C GLU A 269 12.14 -18.97 42.70
N ASN A 270 11.76 -17.73 42.40
CA ASN A 270 10.66 -17.04 43.09
C ASN A 270 9.30 -17.71 42.88
N TRP A 271 9.07 -18.30 41.70
CA TRP A 271 7.86 -19.06 41.38
C TRP A 271 7.81 -20.43 42.06
N GLY A 272 8.94 -20.92 42.57
CA GLY A 272 9.04 -22.22 43.23
C GLY A 272 8.73 -23.39 42.29
N ILE A 273 9.21 -23.31 41.04
CA ILE A 273 9.03 -24.32 39.98
C ILE A 273 10.35 -24.85 39.44
#